data_AF-N6UAL1-F1
#
_entry.id   AF-N6UAL1-F1
#
_cell.length_a   1.000
_cell.length_b   1.000
_cell.length_c   1.000
_cell.angle_alpha   90.00
_cell.angle_beta   90.00
_cell.angle_gamma   90.00
#
_symmetry.space_group_name_H-M   'P 1'
#
loop_
_entity.id
_entity.type
_entity.pdbx_description
1 polymer ?
#
loop_
_entity_poly.entity_id
_entity_poly.type
_entity_poly.pdbx_seq_one_letter_code
_entity_poly.pdbx_strand_id
1 'polypeptide(L)'
;MGDAAHTAHFAIGSGTKLAIDDAIELTRQFQIHGHEKDKIPAVLDTYEEIRRVDVARIQNAARNAMEWFEVVGRRYADTLEPPQFMYSMLTRSQRISHENLRLRDKTWLEGYERWFAEKSGLAVGNDRCLPPMFTPYRLRDVQLVNRIVMSPMAMYSAQDGVMNDFHIIHLGSRALGGAGLIFAEMTCVTPDARITPGCLGLWNEEQAGQWRRLVDFVHTSSAAKVGIQIGHAGRKGATKLAWEGIDQPLTEGDWPLISASSVPYLKHSQVPKAMDRADMDRVKADFIRSTELAIETGADWLELHCAHGYLLSSFLSPLTNLRGDEYGGSHENRARYPLEVFKAIRAIWPAHKPISIRLSCHDWTDGGNTPEDAAIFAAMFKEAGADLIDCSSGQVSKQEKPVYGRLFQTPFSDKIRNEIGIPTIAVGAISEADHANSIIAAGRADLCAVARPHLADPAWALHEAAKIGLTSIPWPKQYLSGKIQYETNLARAATAAPAK
;
A
#
# COMPACT_ATOMS: atom_id res chain seq x y z
N MET A 1 -4.19 44.77 -7.10
CA MET A 1 -4.18 43.64 -8.06
C MET A 1 -2.84 42.93 -7.96
N GLY A 2 -2.56 42.36 -6.79
CA GLY A 2 -1.36 41.56 -6.55
C GLY A 2 -1.63 40.11 -6.94
N ASP A 3 -0.54 39.34 -7.11
CA ASP A 3 -0.55 37.88 -7.11
C ASP A 3 -1.66 37.35 -6.20
N ALA A 4 -2.55 36.55 -6.79
CA ALA A 4 -3.82 36.12 -6.22
C ALA A 4 -3.69 35.69 -4.75
N ALA A 5 -4.77 35.83 -3.98
CA ALA A 5 -4.90 35.24 -2.64
C ALA A 5 -4.42 33.77 -2.59
N HIS A 6 -4.43 33.11 -3.75
CA HIS A 6 -4.01 31.75 -3.98
C HIS A 6 -2.91 31.68 -5.06
N THR A 7 -1.64 31.84 -4.66
CA THR A 7 -0.49 31.57 -5.55
C THR A 7 -0.25 30.06 -5.70
N ALA A 8 0.23 29.66 -6.88
CA ALA A 8 0.62 28.28 -7.19
C ALA A 8 2.01 28.25 -7.84
N HIS A 9 2.78 27.20 -7.58
CA HIS A 9 4.12 27.00 -8.17
C HIS A 9 4.10 27.11 -9.71
N PHE A 10 5.10 27.78 -10.29
CA PHE A 10 5.16 28.10 -11.72
C PHE A 10 5.00 26.87 -12.63
N ALA A 11 5.45 25.70 -12.16
CA ALA A 11 5.39 24.43 -12.88
C ALA A 11 3.97 23.92 -13.21
N ILE A 12 2.92 24.48 -12.60
CA ILE A 12 1.50 24.13 -12.90
C ILE A 12 0.82 25.20 -13.76
N GLY A 13 1.40 26.39 -13.89
CA GLY A 13 0.90 27.45 -14.79
C GLY A 13 -0.57 27.84 -14.56
N SER A 14 -1.04 27.87 -13.30
CA SER A 14 -2.46 28.10 -12.98
C SER A 14 -2.73 29.40 -12.20
N GLY A 15 -1.72 30.23 -11.93
CA GLY A 15 -1.87 31.48 -11.16
C GLY A 15 -2.87 32.46 -11.78
N THR A 16 -2.75 32.74 -13.09
CA THR A 16 -3.68 33.63 -13.81
C THR A 16 -5.11 33.08 -13.81
N LYS A 17 -5.27 31.77 -14.00
CA LYS A 17 -6.58 31.13 -13.95
C LYS A 17 -7.21 31.26 -12.57
N LEU A 18 -6.46 30.95 -11.50
CA LEU A 18 -6.94 31.08 -10.13
C LEU A 18 -7.40 32.52 -9.83
N ALA A 19 -6.60 33.51 -10.23
CA ALA A 19 -6.94 34.92 -10.07
C ALA A 19 -8.27 35.29 -10.76
N ILE A 20 -8.49 34.78 -11.97
CA ILE A 20 -9.71 35.03 -12.74
C ILE A 20 -10.90 34.31 -12.09
N ASP A 21 -10.76 33.04 -11.75
CA ASP A 21 -11.82 32.25 -11.11
C ASP A 21 -12.22 32.86 -9.75
N ASP A 22 -11.24 33.33 -8.97
CA ASP A 22 -11.48 34.02 -7.69
C ASP A 22 -12.21 35.35 -7.89
N ALA A 23 -11.82 36.15 -8.89
CA ALA A 23 -12.48 37.41 -9.19
C ALA A 23 -13.93 37.21 -9.67
N ILE A 24 -14.17 36.20 -10.52
CA ILE A 24 -15.51 35.83 -11.00
C ILE A 24 -16.38 35.43 -9.81
N GLU A 25 -15.88 34.54 -8.96
CA GLU A 25 -16.66 34.01 -7.85
C GLU A 25 -16.95 35.07 -6.79
N LEU A 26 -15.97 35.90 -6.43
CA LEU A 26 -16.16 37.01 -5.50
C LEU A 26 -17.22 38.00 -6.04
N THR A 27 -17.14 38.35 -7.32
CA THR A 27 -18.13 39.22 -7.97
C THR A 27 -19.53 38.61 -7.93
N ARG A 28 -19.64 37.30 -8.18
CA ARG A 28 -20.90 36.56 -8.09
C ARG A 28 -21.49 36.60 -6.68
N GLN A 29 -20.67 36.43 -5.64
CA GLN A 29 -21.13 36.52 -4.25
C GLN A 29 -21.64 37.91 -3.90
N PHE A 30 -20.96 38.96 -4.37
CA PHE A 30 -21.47 40.34 -4.23
C PHE A 30 -22.82 40.56 -4.92
N GLN A 31 -23.04 39.96 -6.10
CA GLN A 31 -24.33 40.04 -6.80
C GLN A 31 -25.46 39.30 -6.05
N ILE A 32 -25.15 38.21 -5.34
CA ILE A 32 -26.12 37.40 -4.60
C ILE A 32 -26.48 38.04 -3.25
N HIS A 33 -25.46 38.42 -2.46
CA HIS A 33 -25.65 38.89 -1.09
C HIS A 33 -25.87 40.41 -0.98
N GLY A 34 -25.50 41.16 -2.02
CA GLY A 34 -25.55 42.63 -2.07
C GLY A 34 -24.18 43.28 -1.83
N HIS A 35 -24.08 44.55 -2.21
CA HIS A 35 -22.84 45.32 -2.21
C HIS A 35 -22.61 46.17 -0.95
N GLU A 36 -23.56 46.15 -0.01
CA GLU A 36 -23.51 46.96 1.20
C GLU A 36 -22.47 46.43 2.21
N LYS A 37 -21.92 47.33 3.03
CA LYS A 37 -20.84 47.00 3.97
C LYS A 37 -21.22 45.90 4.97
N ASP A 38 -22.49 45.85 5.40
CA ASP A 38 -22.99 44.83 6.33
C ASP A 38 -23.07 43.43 5.71
N LYS A 39 -23.01 43.32 4.37
CA LYS A 39 -23.04 42.05 3.63
C LYS A 39 -21.66 41.43 3.40
N ILE A 40 -20.58 42.21 3.53
CA ILE A 40 -19.21 41.77 3.24
C ILE A 40 -18.82 40.48 4.00
N PRO A 41 -19.09 40.31 5.31
CA PRO A 41 -18.75 39.07 6.01
C PRO A 41 -19.38 37.83 5.36
N ALA A 42 -20.68 37.87 5.05
CA ALA A 42 -21.40 36.75 4.42
C ALA A 42 -20.89 36.46 2.99
N VAL A 43 -20.53 37.50 2.24
CA VAL A 43 -19.90 37.37 0.91
C VAL A 43 -18.58 36.60 1.02
N LEU A 44 -17.71 36.99 1.96
CA LEU A 44 -16.39 36.38 2.13
C LEU A 44 -16.47 34.95 2.68
N ASP A 45 -17.38 34.68 3.62
CA ASP A 45 -17.60 33.34 4.15
C ASP A 45 -18.04 32.38 3.03
N THR A 46 -19.03 32.78 2.23
CA THR A 46 -19.53 31.96 1.11
C THR A 46 -18.48 31.81 0.00
N TYR A 47 -17.74 32.87 -0.31
CA TYR A 47 -16.62 32.84 -1.26
C TYR A 47 -15.53 31.84 -0.83
N GLU A 48 -15.11 31.89 0.44
CA GLU A 48 -14.09 31.00 0.99
C GLU A 48 -14.57 29.54 0.96
N GLU A 49 -15.81 29.28 1.37
CA GLU A 49 -16.41 27.93 1.32
C GLU A 49 -16.38 27.33 -0.08
N ILE A 50 -16.70 28.14 -1.10
CA ILE A 50 -16.74 27.69 -2.50
C ILE A 50 -15.33 27.51 -3.07
N ARG A 51 -14.42 28.46 -2.82
CA ARG A 51 -13.10 28.49 -3.48
C ARG A 51 -12.05 27.62 -2.80
N ARG A 52 -12.11 27.46 -1.48
CA ARG A 52 -11.08 26.76 -0.70
C ARG A 52 -10.74 25.38 -1.24
N VAL A 53 -11.73 24.57 -1.63
CA VAL A 53 -11.51 23.19 -2.09
C VAL A 53 -10.76 23.17 -3.43
N ASP A 54 -11.18 23.99 -4.39
CA ASP A 54 -10.57 24.05 -5.71
C ASP A 54 -9.14 24.60 -5.67
N VAL A 55 -8.94 25.62 -4.84
CA VAL A 55 -7.63 26.20 -4.56
C VAL A 55 -6.71 25.17 -3.93
N ALA A 56 -7.16 24.50 -2.86
CA ALA A 56 -6.36 23.50 -2.15
C ALA A 56 -5.92 22.37 -3.09
N ARG A 57 -6.80 21.94 -4.00
CA ARG A 57 -6.47 20.95 -5.03
C ARG A 57 -5.34 21.41 -5.96
N ILE A 58 -5.38 22.66 -6.42
CA ILE A 58 -4.34 23.21 -7.32
C ILE A 58 -3.03 23.43 -6.56
N GLN A 59 -3.09 23.95 -5.34
CA GLN A 59 -1.93 24.13 -4.48
C GLN A 59 -1.27 22.79 -4.13
N ASN A 60 -2.05 21.74 -3.88
CA ASN A 60 -1.52 20.40 -3.65
C ASN A 60 -0.79 19.86 -4.88
N ALA A 61 -1.37 20.01 -6.08
CA ALA A 61 -0.69 19.63 -7.32
C ALA A 61 0.61 20.43 -7.57
N ALA A 62 0.61 21.71 -7.20
CA ALA A 62 1.78 22.57 -7.27
C ALA A 62 2.88 22.13 -6.30
N ARG A 63 2.51 21.77 -5.07
CA ARG A 63 3.43 21.21 -4.08
C ARG A 63 4.05 19.90 -4.56
N ASN A 64 3.23 18.96 -5.04
CA ASN A 64 3.71 17.69 -5.61
C ASN A 64 4.72 17.90 -6.75
N ALA A 65 4.45 18.87 -7.63
CA ALA A 65 5.36 19.18 -8.73
C ALA A 65 6.66 19.87 -8.27
N MET A 66 6.56 20.76 -7.27
CA MET A 66 7.72 21.41 -6.64
C MET A 66 8.63 20.37 -5.99
N GLU A 67 8.08 19.52 -5.12
CA GLU A 67 8.81 18.44 -4.44
C GLU A 67 9.48 17.51 -5.46
N TRP A 68 8.81 17.18 -6.58
CA TRP A 68 9.43 16.38 -7.64
C TRP A 68 10.69 17.04 -8.21
N PHE A 69 10.68 18.36 -8.45
CA PHE A 69 11.85 19.09 -8.95
C PHE A 69 12.96 19.22 -7.90
N GLU A 70 12.61 19.37 -6.61
CA GLU A 70 13.59 19.41 -5.52
C GLU A 70 14.38 18.11 -5.40
N VAL A 71 13.77 16.98 -5.78
CA VAL A 71 14.37 15.65 -5.65
C VAL A 71 14.80 15.03 -6.97
N VAL A 72 14.65 15.73 -8.10
CA VAL A 72 14.81 15.13 -9.43
C VAL A 72 16.20 14.54 -9.65
N GLY A 73 17.24 15.27 -9.23
CA GLY A 73 18.63 14.82 -9.35
C GLY A 73 18.88 13.54 -8.55
N ARG A 74 18.40 13.49 -7.29
CA ARG A 74 18.63 12.34 -6.41
C ARG A 74 17.75 11.12 -6.70
N ARG A 75 16.54 11.31 -7.25
CA ARG A 75 15.56 10.21 -7.44
C ARG A 75 15.44 9.70 -8.87
N TYR A 76 15.59 10.57 -9.88
CA TYR A 76 15.07 10.24 -11.22
C TYR A 76 16.07 10.45 -12.34
N ALA A 77 16.83 11.54 -12.30
CA ALA A 77 17.66 11.96 -13.43
C ALA A 77 18.73 10.92 -13.81
N ASP A 78 19.32 10.28 -12.80
CA ASP A 78 20.40 9.30 -12.98
C ASP A 78 19.94 7.84 -12.89
N THR A 79 18.68 7.60 -12.52
CA THR A 79 18.14 6.26 -12.21
C THR A 79 17.10 5.77 -13.21
N LEU A 80 16.29 6.68 -13.79
CA LEU A 80 15.22 6.32 -14.72
C LEU A 80 15.69 6.43 -16.17
N GLU A 81 15.34 5.42 -16.98
CA GLU A 81 15.56 5.48 -18.43
C GLU A 81 14.72 6.61 -19.06
N PRO A 82 15.17 7.21 -20.18
CA PRO A 82 14.53 8.39 -20.74
C PRO A 82 13.00 8.30 -20.95
N PRO A 83 12.42 7.18 -21.45
CA PRO A 83 10.96 7.06 -21.56
C PRO A 83 10.25 7.13 -20.21
N GLN A 84 10.80 6.49 -19.17
CA GLN A 84 10.23 6.49 -17.83
C GLN A 84 10.43 7.81 -17.10
N PHE A 85 11.60 8.45 -17.27
CA PHE A 85 11.86 9.79 -16.77
C PHE A 85 10.85 10.80 -17.35
N MET A 86 10.62 10.76 -18.67
CA MET A 86 9.63 11.61 -19.34
C MET A 86 8.22 11.37 -18.80
N TYR A 87 7.82 10.10 -18.65
CA TYR A 87 6.52 9.76 -18.05
C TYR A 87 6.38 10.32 -16.62
N SER A 88 7.40 10.12 -15.77
CA SER A 88 7.44 10.63 -14.39
C SER A 88 7.31 12.16 -14.37
N MET A 89 8.06 12.85 -15.23
CA MET A 89 8.00 14.31 -15.37
C MET A 89 6.60 14.78 -15.79
N LEU A 90 5.97 14.17 -16.79
CA LEU A 90 4.63 14.55 -17.26
C LEU A 90 3.55 14.35 -16.17
N THR A 91 3.71 13.32 -15.34
CA THR A 91 2.74 12.94 -14.30
C THR A 91 3.09 13.45 -12.90
N ARG A 92 4.18 14.21 -12.74
CA ARG A 92 4.68 14.72 -11.44
C ARG A 92 3.63 15.42 -10.57
N SER A 93 2.75 16.20 -11.21
CA SER A 93 1.70 16.96 -10.52
C SER A 93 0.55 16.09 -10.01
N GLN A 94 0.48 14.83 -10.46
CA GLN A 94 -0.61 13.89 -10.25
C GLN A 94 -1.98 14.33 -10.81
N ARG A 95 -2.05 15.48 -11.50
CA ARG A 95 -3.26 15.92 -12.22
C ARG A 95 -3.42 15.23 -13.57
N ILE A 96 -2.31 14.86 -14.18
CA ILE A 96 -2.26 14.08 -15.41
C ILE A 96 -2.03 12.64 -14.99
N SER A 97 -3.00 11.80 -15.32
CA SER A 97 -2.95 10.36 -15.07
C SER A 97 -2.69 9.55 -16.34
N HIS A 98 -2.59 8.24 -16.22
CA HIS A 98 -2.27 7.34 -17.32
C HIS A 98 -3.31 7.43 -18.45
N GLU A 99 -4.60 7.27 -18.15
CA GLU A 99 -5.64 7.38 -19.18
C GLU A 99 -5.87 8.84 -19.62
N ASN A 100 -5.56 9.83 -18.77
CA ASN A 100 -5.54 11.24 -19.22
C ASN A 100 -4.45 11.49 -20.27
N LEU A 101 -3.28 10.84 -20.17
CA LEU A 101 -2.26 10.88 -21.21
C LEU A 101 -2.78 10.27 -22.50
N ARG A 102 -3.57 9.19 -22.45
CA ARG A 102 -4.16 8.58 -23.65
C ARG A 102 -5.10 9.53 -24.37
N LEU A 103 -5.91 10.29 -23.61
CA LEU A 103 -6.81 11.30 -24.16
C LEU A 103 -6.05 12.48 -24.79
N ARG A 104 -4.85 12.81 -24.29
CA ARG A 104 -4.03 13.92 -24.78
C ARG A 104 -3.18 13.53 -25.98
N ASP A 105 -2.53 12.37 -25.90
CA ASP A 105 -1.65 11.82 -26.93
C ASP A 105 -1.60 10.29 -26.82
N LYS A 106 -2.57 9.65 -27.49
CA LYS A 106 -2.69 8.20 -27.56
C LYS A 106 -1.42 7.54 -28.12
N THR A 107 -0.87 8.10 -29.18
CA THR A 107 0.30 7.54 -29.88
C THR A 107 1.52 7.52 -28.98
N TRP A 108 1.76 8.61 -28.24
CA TRP A 108 2.86 8.68 -27.28
C TRP A 108 2.69 7.66 -26.15
N LEU A 109 1.50 7.59 -25.55
CA LEU A 109 1.25 6.66 -24.45
C LEU A 109 1.38 5.20 -24.90
N GLU A 110 0.82 4.83 -26.05
CA GLU A 110 0.96 3.48 -26.59
C GLU A 110 2.40 3.15 -27.00
N GLY A 111 3.20 4.16 -27.38
CA GLY A 111 4.66 4.02 -27.52
C GLY A 111 5.34 3.70 -26.19
N TYR A 112 4.98 4.41 -25.12
CA TYR A 112 5.49 4.16 -23.78
C TYR A 112 5.08 2.78 -23.24
N GLU A 113 3.81 2.38 -23.43
CA GLU A 113 3.31 1.05 -23.01
C GLU A 113 4.05 -0.08 -23.73
N ARG A 114 4.34 0.07 -25.02
CA ARG A 114 5.17 -0.88 -25.78
C ARG A 114 6.57 -0.99 -25.20
N TRP A 115 7.23 0.15 -24.98
CA TRP A 115 8.56 0.18 -24.36
C TRP A 115 8.57 -0.52 -22.98
N PHE A 116 7.56 -0.26 -22.14
CA PHE A 116 7.46 -0.86 -20.82
C PHE A 116 7.16 -2.38 -20.88
N ALA A 117 6.32 -2.81 -21.82
CA ALA A 117 6.00 -4.21 -22.05
C ALA A 117 7.24 -5.00 -22.54
N GLU A 118 8.01 -4.45 -23.49
CA GLU A 118 9.28 -5.04 -23.95
C GLU A 118 10.28 -5.18 -22.79
N LYS A 119 10.43 -4.14 -21.97
CA LYS A 119 11.26 -4.17 -20.75
C LYS A 119 10.81 -5.22 -19.75
N SER A 120 9.52 -5.53 -19.72
CA SER A 120 8.94 -6.58 -18.89
C SER A 120 8.99 -7.97 -19.56
N GLY A 121 9.68 -8.11 -20.69
CA GLY A 121 9.91 -9.38 -21.37
C GLY A 121 8.72 -9.86 -22.22
N LEU A 122 7.79 -8.98 -22.58
CA LEU A 122 6.67 -9.30 -23.46
C LEU A 122 7.04 -9.04 -24.92
N ALA A 123 6.62 -9.95 -25.81
CA ALA A 123 6.64 -9.69 -27.25
C ALA A 123 5.53 -8.68 -27.59
N VAL A 124 5.90 -7.55 -28.19
CA VAL A 124 4.95 -6.52 -28.59
C VAL A 124 4.61 -6.62 -30.08
N GLY A 125 3.32 -6.56 -30.38
CA GLY A 125 2.79 -6.55 -31.74
C GLY A 125 2.17 -5.19 -32.11
N ASN A 126 1.32 -5.20 -33.13
CA ASN A 126 0.57 -4.01 -33.54
C ASN A 126 -0.71 -3.76 -32.71
N ASP A 127 -1.14 -4.74 -31.93
CA ASP A 127 -2.30 -4.62 -31.04
C ASP A 127 -1.98 -3.81 -29.76
N ARG A 128 -3.02 -3.38 -29.04
CA ARG A 128 -2.85 -2.70 -27.76
C ARG A 128 -2.08 -3.58 -26.79
N CYS A 129 -0.90 -3.10 -26.37
CA CYS A 129 -0.04 -3.80 -25.42
C CYS A 129 -0.61 -3.76 -24.00
N LEU A 130 -0.11 -4.66 -23.14
CA LEU A 130 -0.48 -4.66 -21.73
C LEU A 130 0.02 -3.37 -21.08
N PRO A 131 -0.85 -2.61 -20.38
CA PRO A 131 -0.42 -1.43 -19.65
C PRO A 131 0.44 -1.88 -18.45
N PRO A 132 1.24 -0.98 -17.86
CA PRO A 132 2.23 -1.33 -16.84
C PRO A 132 1.71 -2.22 -15.71
N MET A 133 0.49 -1.99 -15.20
CA MET A 133 -0.09 -2.80 -14.13
C MET A 133 -0.26 -4.29 -14.48
N PHE A 134 -0.46 -4.63 -15.77
CA PHE A 134 -0.68 -5.99 -16.26
C PHE A 134 0.56 -6.64 -16.88
N THR A 135 1.69 -5.95 -16.87
CA THR A 135 2.96 -6.57 -17.26
C THR A 135 3.48 -7.51 -16.18
N PRO A 136 4.18 -8.61 -16.53
CA PRO A 136 4.71 -9.54 -15.54
C PRO A 136 5.82 -8.88 -14.71
N TYR A 137 6.05 -9.43 -13.52
CA TYR A 137 7.13 -9.01 -12.65
C TYR A 137 7.85 -10.23 -12.09
N ARG A 138 9.19 -10.23 -12.14
CA ARG A 138 10.01 -11.31 -11.58
C ARG A 138 10.83 -10.77 -10.41
N LEU A 139 10.78 -11.47 -9.29
CA LEU A 139 11.68 -11.27 -8.17
C LEU A 139 12.19 -12.62 -7.70
N ARG A 140 13.52 -12.76 -7.62
CA ARG A 140 14.16 -14.09 -7.48
C ARG A 140 13.66 -15.03 -8.59
N ASP A 141 13.22 -16.24 -8.25
CA ASP A 141 12.64 -17.19 -9.21
C ASP A 141 11.11 -17.15 -9.28
N VAL A 142 10.48 -16.28 -8.50
CA VAL A 142 9.02 -16.10 -8.55
C VAL A 142 8.65 -15.12 -9.65
N GLN A 143 7.81 -15.58 -10.57
CA GLN A 143 7.20 -14.77 -11.61
C GLN A 143 5.73 -14.52 -11.28
N LEU A 144 5.37 -13.23 -11.20
CA LEU A 144 4.00 -12.75 -11.11
C LEU A 144 3.49 -12.45 -12.52
N VAL A 145 2.24 -12.83 -12.81
CA VAL A 145 1.60 -12.57 -14.10
C VAL A 145 1.24 -11.10 -14.33
N ASN A 146 1.14 -10.33 -13.25
CA ASN A 146 0.94 -8.88 -13.27
C ASN A 146 1.46 -8.24 -11.98
N ARG A 147 1.37 -6.92 -11.88
CA ARG A 147 1.93 -6.11 -10.77
C ARG A 147 0.89 -5.77 -9.68
N ILE A 148 -0.26 -6.44 -9.69
CA ILE A 148 -1.33 -6.21 -8.72
C ILE A 148 -1.23 -7.22 -7.58
N VAL A 149 -1.18 -6.69 -6.37
CA VAL A 149 -1.13 -7.44 -5.13
C VAL A 149 -2.44 -7.26 -4.38
N MET A 150 -3.08 -8.34 -3.92
CA MET A 150 -4.09 -8.24 -2.88
C MET A 150 -3.36 -8.05 -1.54
N SER A 151 -3.55 -6.88 -0.91
CA SER A 151 -2.91 -6.55 0.37
C SER A 151 -3.34 -7.54 1.46
N PRO A 152 -2.47 -7.83 2.46
CA PRO A 152 -2.88 -8.53 3.67
C PRO A 152 -3.96 -7.71 4.41
N MET A 153 -5.11 -8.32 4.65
CA MET A 153 -6.29 -7.70 5.28
C MET A 153 -6.88 -8.65 6.32
N ALA A 154 -6.84 -8.27 7.59
CA ALA A 154 -7.41 -9.06 8.68
C ALA A 154 -8.93 -9.25 8.52
N MET A 155 -9.34 -10.50 8.44
CA MET A 155 -10.73 -10.94 8.32
C MET A 155 -11.32 -11.37 9.66
N TYR A 156 -10.46 -11.64 10.66
CA TYR A 156 -10.86 -11.98 12.02
C TYR A 156 -11.85 -13.15 12.09
N SER A 157 -11.70 -14.12 11.19
CA SER A 157 -12.66 -15.20 10.97
C SER A 157 -12.08 -16.59 11.28
N ALA A 158 -10.83 -16.67 11.75
CA ALA A 158 -10.19 -17.92 12.14
C ALA A 158 -10.76 -18.44 13.47
N GLN A 159 -10.63 -19.75 13.70
CA GLN A 159 -10.87 -20.35 15.00
C GLN A 159 -9.56 -20.95 15.50
N ASP A 160 -9.07 -20.48 16.64
CA ASP A 160 -7.77 -20.89 17.21
C ASP A 160 -6.61 -20.81 16.21
N GLY A 161 -6.63 -19.78 15.37
CA GLY A 161 -5.65 -19.56 14.31
C GLY A 161 -5.83 -20.43 13.07
N VAL A 162 -6.76 -21.39 13.08
CA VAL A 162 -7.01 -22.31 11.97
C VAL A 162 -7.84 -21.62 10.89
N MET A 163 -7.32 -21.66 9.67
CA MET A 163 -8.02 -21.23 8.46
C MET A 163 -9.22 -22.14 8.19
N ASN A 164 -10.35 -21.54 7.78
CA ASN A 164 -11.59 -22.26 7.44
C ASN A 164 -12.10 -21.89 6.04
N ASP A 165 -13.25 -22.45 5.64
CA ASP A 165 -13.80 -22.27 4.30
C ASP A 165 -14.08 -20.81 3.92
N PHE A 166 -14.36 -19.93 4.89
CA PHE A 166 -14.48 -18.49 4.62
C PHE A 166 -13.20 -17.96 3.97
N HIS A 167 -12.04 -18.31 4.51
CA HIS A 167 -10.74 -17.85 4.00
C HIS A 167 -10.43 -18.46 2.64
N ILE A 168 -10.74 -19.75 2.45
CA ILE A 168 -10.53 -20.43 1.16
C ILE A 168 -11.34 -19.75 0.07
N ILE A 169 -12.63 -19.47 0.31
CA ILE A 169 -13.50 -18.75 -0.64
C ILE A 169 -13.03 -17.31 -0.82
N HIS A 170 -12.69 -16.63 0.28
CA HIS A 170 -12.22 -15.24 0.25
C HIS A 170 -10.98 -15.09 -0.62
N LEU A 171 -9.92 -15.85 -0.36
CA LEU A 171 -8.64 -15.75 -1.06
C LEU A 171 -8.71 -16.37 -2.45
N GLY A 172 -9.35 -17.53 -2.59
CA GLY A 172 -9.54 -18.20 -3.87
C GLY A 172 -10.29 -17.34 -4.89
N SER A 173 -11.31 -16.59 -4.46
CA SER A 173 -12.04 -15.68 -5.35
C SER A 173 -11.17 -14.52 -5.87
N ARG A 174 -10.23 -13.99 -5.08
CA ARG A 174 -9.30 -12.94 -5.53
C ARG A 174 -8.18 -13.49 -6.41
N ALA A 175 -7.75 -14.73 -6.14
CA ALA A 175 -6.83 -15.45 -7.02
C ALA A 175 -7.42 -15.64 -8.43
N LEU A 176 -8.69 -16.06 -8.49
CA LEU A 176 -9.45 -16.17 -9.75
C LEU A 176 -9.80 -14.80 -10.35
N GLY A 177 -9.85 -13.78 -9.51
CA GLY A 177 -10.16 -12.39 -9.83
C GLY A 177 -9.02 -11.58 -10.46
N GLY A 178 -7.89 -12.23 -10.79
CA GLY A 178 -6.83 -11.67 -11.62
C GLY A 178 -5.70 -10.96 -10.88
N ALA A 179 -5.64 -10.99 -9.55
CA ALA A 179 -4.45 -10.52 -8.82
C ALA A 179 -3.23 -11.39 -9.14
N GLY A 180 -2.05 -10.80 -9.32
CA GLY A 180 -0.81 -11.51 -9.60
C GLY A 180 -0.21 -12.17 -8.34
N LEU A 181 -0.40 -11.54 -7.18
CA LEU A 181 0.00 -12.04 -5.87
C LEU A 181 -1.14 -11.77 -4.88
N ILE A 182 -1.47 -12.74 -4.04
CA ILE A 182 -2.39 -12.56 -2.93
C ILE A 182 -1.69 -12.83 -1.61
N PHE A 183 -1.91 -11.95 -0.63
CA PHE A 183 -1.60 -12.22 0.76
C PHE A 183 -2.91 -12.54 1.50
N ALA A 184 -2.89 -13.53 2.38
CA ALA A 184 -3.89 -13.59 3.45
C ALA A 184 -3.61 -12.50 4.50
N GLU A 185 -4.39 -12.48 5.58
CA GLU A 185 -4.13 -11.58 6.70
C GLU A 185 -2.81 -11.86 7.44
N MET A 186 -2.41 -10.92 8.30
CA MET A 186 -1.29 -11.14 9.22
C MET A 186 -1.51 -12.43 9.98
N THR A 187 -0.61 -13.38 9.78
CA THR A 187 -0.63 -14.72 10.33
C THR A 187 0.27 -14.74 11.55
N CYS A 188 -0.32 -15.01 12.70
CA CYS A 188 0.34 -14.84 13.98
C CYS A 188 1.25 -16.04 14.27
N VAL A 189 2.44 -15.79 14.81
CA VAL A 189 3.48 -16.82 15.00
C VAL A 189 3.31 -17.67 16.25
N THR A 190 2.41 -17.29 17.15
CA THR A 190 2.06 -17.99 18.40
C THR A 190 0.66 -17.54 18.87
N PRO A 191 -0.07 -18.28 19.73
CA PRO A 191 -1.39 -17.86 20.21
C PRO A 191 -1.43 -16.47 20.86
N ASP A 192 -0.38 -16.06 21.59
CA ASP A 192 -0.24 -14.74 22.23
C ASP A 192 0.22 -13.63 21.28
N ALA A 193 0.58 -13.98 20.03
CA ALA A 193 0.92 -13.03 18.98
C ALA A 193 -0.31 -12.44 18.28
N ARG A 194 -1.51 -12.94 18.58
CA ARG A 194 -2.75 -12.54 17.90
C ARG A 194 -3.18 -11.12 18.22
N ILE A 195 -3.83 -10.48 17.25
CA ILE A 195 -4.55 -9.21 17.47
C ILE A 195 -5.84 -9.53 18.21
N THR A 196 -6.64 -10.45 17.65
CA THR A 196 -7.94 -10.88 18.17
C THR A 196 -8.02 -12.40 18.21
N PRO A 197 -9.00 -12.99 18.92
CA PRO A 197 -9.23 -14.44 18.88
C PRO A 197 -9.46 -14.99 17.47
N GLY A 198 -9.96 -14.16 16.54
CA GLY A 198 -10.25 -14.51 15.15
C GLY A 198 -9.08 -14.39 14.18
N CYS A 199 -7.87 -14.05 14.63
CA CYS A 199 -6.70 -13.95 13.76
C CYS A 199 -6.19 -15.31 13.29
N LEU A 200 -5.72 -15.38 12.04
CA LEU A 200 -4.98 -16.55 11.53
C LEU A 200 -3.68 -16.79 12.31
N GLY A 201 -3.30 -18.07 12.36
CA GLY A 201 -2.09 -18.57 12.99
C GLY A 201 -1.25 -19.43 12.08
N LEU A 202 0.04 -19.53 12.41
CA LEU A 202 0.95 -20.52 11.84
C LEU A 202 2.02 -20.91 12.87
N TRP A 203 1.59 -21.62 13.90
CA TRP A 203 2.43 -22.16 14.98
C TRP A 203 2.34 -23.68 15.13
N ASN A 204 1.46 -24.34 14.37
CA ASN A 204 1.30 -25.80 14.40
C ASN A 204 1.01 -26.40 13.01
N GLU A 205 1.04 -27.73 12.93
CA GLU A 205 0.87 -28.48 11.69
C GLU A 205 -0.56 -28.44 11.15
N GLU A 206 -1.57 -28.33 12.01
CA GLU A 206 -2.97 -28.22 11.60
C GLU A 206 -3.20 -26.96 10.76
N GLN A 207 -2.68 -25.82 11.24
CA GLN A 207 -2.71 -24.56 10.53
C GLN A 207 -1.94 -24.64 9.21
N ALA A 208 -0.73 -25.21 9.24
CA ALA A 208 0.06 -25.42 8.02
C ALA A 208 -0.67 -26.29 6.98
N GLY A 209 -1.44 -27.29 7.43
CA GLY A 209 -2.28 -28.13 6.57
C GLY A 209 -3.37 -27.35 5.83
N GLN A 210 -4.07 -26.43 6.50
CA GLN A 210 -5.07 -25.58 5.83
C GLN A 210 -4.45 -24.54 4.90
N TRP A 211 -3.27 -24.01 5.26
CA TRP A 211 -2.49 -23.16 4.36
C TRP A 211 -2.08 -23.89 3.08
N ARG A 212 -1.62 -25.14 3.20
CA ARG A 212 -1.29 -25.98 2.04
C ARG A 212 -2.50 -26.19 1.14
N ARG A 213 -3.67 -26.48 1.72
CA ARG A 213 -4.94 -26.58 0.97
C ARG A 213 -5.25 -25.32 0.16
N LEU A 214 -5.02 -24.13 0.72
CA LEU A 214 -5.19 -22.87 0.00
C LEU A 214 -4.18 -22.73 -1.15
N VAL A 215 -2.90 -22.95 -0.86
CA VAL A 215 -1.82 -22.82 -1.85
C VAL A 215 -2.05 -23.75 -3.04
N ASP A 216 -2.36 -25.03 -2.77
CA ASP A 216 -2.66 -26.04 -3.79
C ASP A 216 -3.87 -25.62 -4.65
N PHE A 217 -4.94 -25.11 -4.02
CA PHE A 217 -6.11 -24.61 -4.74
C PHE A 217 -5.74 -23.47 -5.69
N VAL A 218 -5.00 -22.48 -5.20
CA VAL A 218 -4.59 -21.30 -6.00
C VAL A 218 -3.72 -21.71 -7.17
N HIS A 219 -2.67 -22.51 -6.92
CA HIS A 219 -1.76 -22.97 -7.98
C HIS A 219 -2.44 -23.86 -9.02
N THR A 220 -3.47 -24.63 -8.63
CA THR A 220 -4.22 -25.48 -9.57
C THR A 220 -5.28 -24.69 -10.35
N SER A 221 -5.83 -23.62 -9.78
CA SER A 221 -7.03 -22.96 -10.30
C SER A 221 -6.78 -21.59 -10.92
N SER A 222 -5.62 -20.96 -10.68
CA SER A 222 -5.29 -19.65 -11.22
C SER A 222 -3.78 -19.50 -11.49
N ALA A 223 -3.41 -18.36 -12.06
CA ALA A 223 -2.01 -18.00 -12.27
C ALA A 223 -1.43 -17.12 -11.13
N ALA A 224 -2.21 -16.86 -10.09
CA ALA A 224 -1.80 -16.04 -8.96
C ALA A 224 -0.75 -16.77 -8.10
N LYS A 225 0.09 -15.99 -7.43
CA LYS A 225 1.01 -16.47 -6.40
C LYS A 225 0.45 -16.23 -5.01
N VAL A 226 0.89 -17.03 -4.04
CA VAL A 226 0.43 -16.94 -2.64
C VAL A 226 1.57 -16.46 -1.75
N GLY A 227 1.32 -15.34 -1.08
CA GLY A 227 2.18 -14.80 -0.04
C GLY A 227 1.61 -15.04 1.36
N ILE A 228 2.51 -15.25 2.33
CA ILE A 228 2.17 -15.32 3.75
C ILE A 228 2.81 -14.13 4.45
N GLN A 229 2.01 -13.32 5.12
CA GLN A 229 2.52 -12.29 6.02
C GLN A 229 2.56 -12.83 7.44
N ILE A 230 3.74 -12.99 8.04
CA ILE A 230 3.88 -13.41 9.44
C ILE A 230 4.13 -12.21 10.36
N GLY A 231 3.54 -12.24 11.55
CA GLY A 231 3.63 -11.12 12.48
C GLY A 231 3.27 -11.44 13.93
N HIS A 232 3.46 -10.45 14.79
CA HIS A 232 3.13 -10.51 16.21
C HIS A 232 2.54 -9.19 16.66
N ALA A 233 1.32 -9.18 17.21
CA ALA A 233 0.57 -7.97 17.53
C ALA A 233 1.20 -7.13 18.64
N GLY A 234 1.94 -7.77 19.55
CA GLY A 234 2.68 -7.08 20.62
C GLY A 234 1.70 -6.32 21.51
N ARG A 235 1.97 -5.04 21.79
CA ARG A 235 1.10 -4.17 22.61
C ARG A 235 -0.31 -3.91 22.05
N LYS A 236 -0.58 -4.35 20.82
CA LYS A 236 -1.89 -4.24 20.16
C LYS A 236 -2.63 -5.57 20.07
N GLY A 237 -2.17 -6.59 20.82
CA GLY A 237 -2.84 -7.87 20.92
C GLY A 237 -4.01 -7.87 21.90
N ALA A 238 -4.66 -9.03 22.04
CA ALA A 238 -5.76 -9.26 22.98
C ALA A 238 -6.91 -8.24 22.87
N THR A 239 -7.31 -7.90 21.63
CA THR A 239 -8.45 -7.01 21.37
C THR A 239 -9.66 -7.77 20.83
N LYS A 240 -10.83 -7.15 20.93
CA LYS A 240 -12.08 -7.61 20.34
C LYS A 240 -11.98 -7.70 18.82
N LEU A 241 -12.90 -8.44 18.21
CA LEU A 241 -13.09 -8.42 16.76
C LEU A 241 -13.44 -6.99 16.32
N ALA A 242 -13.00 -6.58 15.14
CA ALA A 242 -13.08 -5.18 14.73
C ALA A 242 -14.52 -4.61 14.74
N TRP A 243 -15.52 -5.43 14.42
CA TRP A 243 -16.94 -5.05 14.44
C TRP A 243 -17.58 -5.04 15.84
N GLU A 244 -16.89 -5.57 16.85
CA GLU A 244 -17.33 -5.53 18.27
C GLU A 244 -16.68 -4.38 19.05
N GLY A 245 -15.68 -3.72 18.43
CA GLY A 245 -14.96 -2.60 19.00
C GLY A 245 -13.50 -2.61 18.57
N ILE A 246 -13.18 -1.86 17.51
CA ILE A 246 -11.82 -1.74 17.00
C ILE A 246 -10.84 -1.31 18.10
N ASP A 247 -9.73 -2.05 18.21
CA ASP A 247 -8.65 -1.89 19.21
C ASP A 247 -9.09 -1.97 20.68
N GLN A 248 -10.36 -2.27 20.97
CA GLN A 248 -10.83 -2.39 22.34
C GLN A 248 -10.30 -3.69 22.94
N PRO A 249 -9.74 -3.66 24.16
CA PRO A 249 -9.25 -4.87 24.80
C PRO A 249 -10.38 -5.88 25.03
N LEU A 250 -10.03 -7.16 25.05
CA LEU A 250 -10.93 -8.22 25.50
C LEU A 250 -11.32 -8.00 26.97
N THR A 251 -12.52 -8.42 27.33
CA THR A 251 -13.02 -8.37 28.71
C THR A 251 -12.78 -9.68 29.46
N GLU A 252 -12.64 -10.79 28.73
CA GLU A 252 -12.40 -12.14 29.24
C GLU A 252 -11.52 -12.91 28.25
N GLY A 253 -10.75 -13.89 28.73
CA GLY A 253 -9.91 -14.74 27.88
C GLY A 253 -8.75 -14.02 27.20
N ASP A 254 -8.28 -12.91 27.79
CA ASP A 254 -7.10 -12.20 27.33
C ASP A 254 -5.81 -12.97 27.64
N TRP A 255 -4.72 -12.55 27.01
CA TRP A 255 -3.39 -13.12 27.21
C TRP A 255 -2.38 -12.00 27.49
N PRO A 256 -1.28 -12.27 28.22
CA PRO A 256 -0.27 -11.26 28.50
C PRO A 256 0.35 -10.69 27.22
N LEU A 257 0.40 -9.36 27.14
CA LEU A 257 1.08 -8.67 26.04
C LEU A 257 2.56 -8.40 26.33
N ILE A 258 3.36 -8.41 25.27
CA ILE A 258 4.77 -8.04 25.28
C ILE A 258 5.06 -6.96 24.23
N SER A 259 6.07 -6.12 24.48
CA SER A 259 6.44 -5.01 23.60
C SER A 259 7.87 -4.52 23.88
N ALA A 260 8.39 -3.61 23.05
CA ALA A 260 9.68 -2.96 23.29
C ALA A 260 9.74 -2.25 24.66
N SER A 261 8.62 -1.64 25.09
CA SER A 261 8.47 -0.97 26.39
C SER A 261 7.04 -1.09 26.93
N SER A 262 6.85 -0.85 28.22
CA SER A 262 5.57 -0.92 28.93
C SER A 262 4.66 0.28 28.65
N VAL A 263 4.35 0.50 27.37
CA VAL A 263 3.48 1.58 26.90
C VAL A 263 2.23 0.94 26.24
N PRO A 264 1.03 1.09 26.82
CA PRO A 264 -0.19 0.54 26.24
C PRO A 264 -0.58 1.29 24.94
N TYR A 265 -1.41 0.66 24.09
CA TYR A 265 -1.85 1.29 22.84
C TYR A 265 -2.96 2.34 23.06
N LEU A 266 -4.05 1.96 23.74
CA LEU A 266 -5.02 2.89 24.31
C LEU A 266 -4.71 3.12 25.79
N LYS A 267 -5.21 4.22 26.36
CA LYS A 267 -5.06 4.51 27.79
C LYS A 267 -5.61 3.39 28.70
N HIS A 268 -6.63 2.68 28.23
CA HIS A 268 -7.29 1.57 28.92
C HIS A 268 -6.98 0.18 28.33
N SER A 269 -6.02 0.07 27.40
CA SER A 269 -5.52 -1.24 26.96
C SER A 269 -4.70 -1.90 28.07
N GLN A 270 -4.51 -3.23 27.98
CA GLN A 270 -3.54 -3.93 28.83
C GLN A 270 -2.14 -3.31 28.65
N VAL A 271 -1.41 -3.16 29.76
CA VAL A 271 -0.01 -2.69 29.74
C VAL A 271 0.89 -3.88 29.37
N PRO A 272 1.66 -3.81 28.28
CA PRO A 272 2.55 -4.91 27.91
C PRO A 272 3.75 -5.00 28.86
N LYS A 273 4.26 -6.22 29.07
CA LYS A 273 5.60 -6.42 29.64
C LYS A 273 6.64 -5.87 28.65
N ALA A 274 7.56 -5.03 29.15
CA ALA A 274 8.76 -4.67 28.39
C ALA A 274 9.64 -5.92 28.24
N MET A 275 9.90 -6.32 27.00
CA MET A 275 10.60 -7.57 26.73
C MET A 275 12.01 -7.59 27.33
N ASP A 276 12.36 -8.68 27.98
CA ASP A 276 13.74 -9.02 28.30
C ASP A 276 14.38 -9.85 27.16
N ARG A 277 15.65 -10.24 27.31
CA ARG A 277 16.36 -11.04 26.30
C ARG A 277 15.73 -12.42 26.09
N ALA A 278 15.20 -13.04 27.15
CA ALA A 278 14.55 -14.35 27.04
C ALA A 278 13.23 -14.25 26.26
N ASP A 279 12.45 -13.19 26.49
CA ASP A 279 11.25 -12.90 25.67
C ASP A 279 11.63 -12.70 24.20
N MET A 280 12.70 -11.94 23.93
CA MET A 280 13.20 -11.67 22.58
C MET A 280 13.66 -12.96 21.87
N ASP A 281 14.34 -13.86 22.58
CA ASP A 281 14.77 -15.15 22.05
C ASP A 281 13.61 -16.12 21.81
N ARG A 282 12.63 -16.17 22.71
CA ARG A 282 11.40 -16.94 22.50
C ARG A 282 10.67 -16.49 21.24
N VAL A 283 10.37 -15.20 21.13
CA VAL A 283 9.63 -14.67 19.97
C VAL A 283 10.41 -14.88 18.67
N LYS A 284 11.74 -14.72 18.68
CA LYS A 284 12.57 -15.03 17.52
C LYS A 284 12.44 -16.51 17.12
N ALA A 285 12.43 -17.43 18.10
CA ALA A 285 12.19 -18.86 17.84
C ALA A 285 10.79 -19.11 17.28
N ASP A 286 9.76 -18.40 17.74
CA ASP A 286 8.39 -18.51 17.21
C ASP A 286 8.34 -18.07 15.73
N PHE A 287 9.02 -16.97 15.36
CA PHE A 287 9.14 -16.53 13.97
C PHE A 287 9.90 -17.55 13.10
N ILE A 288 10.97 -18.16 13.61
CA ILE A 288 11.70 -19.24 12.93
C ILE A 288 10.75 -20.42 12.68
N ARG A 289 10.07 -20.91 13.72
CA ARG A 289 9.14 -22.04 13.63
C ARG A 289 8.00 -21.78 12.66
N SER A 290 7.41 -20.59 12.70
CA SER A 290 6.36 -20.19 11.77
C SER A 290 6.87 -20.14 10.33
N THR A 291 8.13 -19.71 10.12
CA THR A 291 8.77 -19.72 8.79
C THR A 291 9.05 -21.13 8.29
N GLU A 292 9.49 -22.06 9.15
CA GLU A 292 9.63 -23.48 8.80
C GLU A 292 8.31 -24.04 8.28
N LEU A 293 7.22 -23.83 9.03
CA LEU A 293 5.89 -24.25 8.63
C LEU A 293 5.45 -23.57 7.32
N ALA A 294 5.74 -22.28 7.14
CA ALA A 294 5.42 -21.55 5.91
C ALA A 294 6.09 -22.17 4.68
N ILE A 295 7.33 -22.67 4.80
CA ILE A 295 8.04 -23.38 3.73
C ILE A 295 7.28 -24.64 3.32
N GLU A 296 6.78 -25.40 4.28
CA GLU A 296 6.03 -26.65 4.07
C GLU A 296 4.63 -26.45 3.46
N THR A 297 4.10 -25.23 3.48
CA THR A 297 2.83 -24.90 2.82
C THR A 297 2.95 -24.79 1.30
N GLY A 298 4.18 -24.60 0.78
CA GLY A 298 4.42 -24.33 -0.64
C GLY A 298 4.29 -22.86 -1.04
N ALA A 299 3.99 -21.93 -0.11
CA ALA A 299 3.85 -20.50 -0.39
C ALA A 299 5.01 -19.93 -1.22
N ASP A 300 4.71 -19.02 -2.15
CA ASP A 300 5.68 -18.46 -3.09
C ASP A 300 6.48 -17.31 -2.47
N TRP A 301 5.88 -16.60 -1.50
CA TRP A 301 6.40 -15.33 -0.97
C TRP A 301 6.20 -15.24 0.54
N LEU A 302 7.20 -14.74 1.27
CA LEU A 302 7.08 -14.44 2.70
C LEU A 302 7.15 -12.94 2.94
N GLU A 303 6.31 -12.42 3.82
CA GLU A 303 6.37 -11.03 4.26
C GLU A 303 6.50 -10.94 5.78
N LEU A 304 7.50 -10.22 6.27
CA LEU A 304 7.65 -9.92 7.69
C LEU A 304 6.91 -8.63 8.06
N HIS A 305 5.99 -8.71 9.02
CA HIS A 305 5.22 -7.55 9.44
C HIS A 305 5.99 -6.65 10.43
N CYS A 306 6.65 -5.61 9.92
CA CYS A 306 7.35 -4.57 10.70
C CYS A 306 6.60 -3.22 10.76
N ALA A 307 5.31 -3.19 10.42
CA ALA A 307 4.47 -1.98 10.38
C ALA A 307 3.38 -1.93 11.47
N HIS A 308 2.56 -0.89 11.39
CA HIS A 308 1.26 -0.72 12.06
C HIS A 308 1.27 -0.78 13.59
N GLY A 309 2.40 -0.48 14.22
CA GLY A 309 2.51 -0.45 15.69
C GLY A 309 2.47 -1.81 16.36
N TYR A 310 2.51 -2.91 15.58
CA TYR A 310 2.67 -4.26 16.08
C TYR A 310 4.09 -4.47 16.62
N LEU A 311 4.44 -5.68 17.06
CA LEU A 311 5.62 -5.91 17.88
C LEU A 311 6.91 -5.35 17.27
N LEU A 312 7.27 -5.73 16.05
CA LEU A 312 8.52 -5.27 15.43
C LEU A 312 8.46 -3.77 15.09
N SER A 313 7.31 -3.25 14.68
CA SER A 313 7.09 -1.81 14.51
C SER A 313 7.26 -1.04 15.83
N SER A 314 6.91 -1.65 16.97
CA SER A 314 7.04 -1.04 18.28
C SER A 314 8.49 -0.87 18.72
N PHE A 315 9.40 -1.72 18.24
CA PHE A 315 10.85 -1.53 18.41
C PHE A 315 11.36 -0.42 17.50
N LEU A 316 10.84 -0.32 16.27
CA LEU A 316 11.28 0.69 15.31
C LEU A 316 10.83 2.11 15.67
N SER A 317 9.70 2.32 16.35
CA SER A 317 9.24 3.69 16.65
C SER A 317 9.78 4.22 17.98
N PRO A 318 10.30 5.46 18.02
CA PRO A 318 10.71 6.11 19.28
C PRO A 318 9.52 6.44 20.19
N LEU A 319 8.27 6.42 19.67
CA LEU A 319 7.06 6.63 20.48
C LEU A 319 6.76 5.44 21.40
N THR A 320 7.30 4.28 21.07
CA THR A 320 6.94 3.00 21.69
C THR A 320 8.15 2.24 22.22
N ASN A 321 9.33 2.52 21.70
CA ASN A 321 10.59 2.00 22.18
C ASN A 321 11.31 3.06 23.01
N LEU A 322 11.11 2.97 24.33
CA LEU A 322 11.71 3.84 25.34
C LEU A 322 12.85 3.15 26.09
N ARG A 323 13.44 2.11 25.48
CA ARG A 323 14.49 1.33 26.12
C ARG A 323 15.78 2.15 26.25
N GLY A 324 16.48 1.96 27.36
CA GLY A 324 17.81 2.53 27.61
C GLY A 324 18.98 1.57 27.33
N ASP A 325 18.69 0.38 26.81
CA ASP A 325 19.69 -0.63 26.43
C ASP A 325 20.02 -0.57 24.93
N GLU A 326 20.78 -1.54 24.44
CA GLU A 326 21.23 -1.66 23.04
C GLU A 326 20.10 -1.88 22.02
N TYR A 327 18.84 -2.00 22.46
CA TYR A 327 17.66 -2.14 21.60
C TYR A 327 16.80 -0.87 21.53
N GLY A 328 17.21 0.24 22.15
CA GLY A 328 16.52 1.54 22.09
C GLY A 328 17.43 2.73 21.78
N GLY A 329 16.83 3.89 21.55
CA GLY A 329 17.55 5.12 21.21
C GLY A 329 17.80 5.28 19.70
N SER A 330 19.04 5.02 19.26
CA SER A 330 19.45 5.23 17.86
C SER A 330 18.66 4.36 16.87
N HIS A 331 18.71 4.70 15.58
CA HIS A 331 18.09 3.88 14.52
C HIS A 331 18.66 2.46 14.51
N GLU A 332 19.97 2.30 14.67
CA GLU A 332 20.65 0.99 14.71
C GLU A 332 20.14 0.14 15.87
N ASN A 333 20.01 0.74 17.06
CA ASN A 333 19.52 0.03 18.24
C ASN A 333 18.04 -0.34 18.10
N ARG A 334 17.19 0.59 17.66
CA ARG A 334 15.76 0.32 17.42
C ARG A 334 15.53 -0.74 16.34
N ALA A 335 16.38 -0.79 15.32
CA ALA A 335 16.33 -1.80 14.26
C ALA A 335 16.95 -3.14 14.65
N ARG A 336 17.77 -3.19 15.72
CA ARG A 336 18.55 -4.37 16.10
C ARG A 336 17.69 -5.63 16.23
N TYR A 337 16.64 -5.58 17.04
CA TYR A 337 15.79 -6.75 17.25
C TYR A 337 14.97 -7.14 16.01
N PRO A 338 14.28 -6.22 15.29
CA PRO A 338 13.67 -6.53 14.00
C PRO A 338 14.63 -7.17 12.99
N LEU A 339 15.89 -6.70 12.93
CA LEU A 339 16.92 -7.27 12.05
C LEU A 339 17.41 -8.65 12.52
N GLU A 340 17.50 -8.92 13.83
CA GLU A 340 17.78 -10.26 14.35
C GLU A 340 16.72 -11.27 13.91
N VAL A 341 15.45 -10.92 14.07
CA VAL A 341 14.32 -11.76 13.63
C VAL A 341 14.38 -11.97 12.12
N PHE A 342 14.55 -10.90 11.35
CA PHE A 342 14.62 -10.98 9.90
C PHE A 342 15.78 -11.85 9.41
N LYS A 343 16.99 -11.66 9.95
CA LYS A 343 18.16 -12.47 9.57
C LYS A 343 17.95 -13.95 9.88
N ALA A 344 17.32 -14.26 11.01
CA ALA A 344 17.01 -15.63 11.39
C ALA A 344 16.03 -16.31 10.40
N ILE A 345 14.95 -15.63 10.01
CA ILE A 345 13.98 -16.21 9.05
C ILE A 345 14.55 -16.23 7.62
N ARG A 346 15.34 -15.22 7.21
CA ARG A 346 16.00 -15.18 5.89
C ARG A 346 16.98 -16.33 5.71
N ALA A 347 17.63 -16.77 6.78
CA ALA A 347 18.60 -17.88 6.76
C ALA A 347 17.94 -19.24 6.44
N ILE A 348 16.67 -19.42 6.77
CA ILE A 348 15.92 -20.67 6.53
C ILE A 348 14.95 -20.57 5.35
N TRP A 349 14.45 -19.37 5.02
CA TRP A 349 13.59 -19.16 3.86
C TRP A 349 14.35 -19.44 2.56
N PRO A 350 13.81 -20.26 1.63
CA PRO A 350 14.51 -20.64 0.41
C PRO A 350 15.05 -19.44 -0.38
N ALA A 351 16.35 -19.46 -0.72
CA ALA A 351 17.04 -18.34 -1.37
C ALA A 351 16.42 -17.90 -2.72
N HIS A 352 15.76 -18.83 -3.41
CA HIS A 352 15.08 -18.58 -4.68
C HIS A 352 13.68 -17.97 -4.53
N LYS A 353 13.13 -17.89 -3.30
CA LYS A 353 11.84 -17.27 -3.01
C LYS A 353 12.02 -15.87 -2.40
N PRO A 354 11.20 -14.89 -2.79
CA PRO A 354 11.25 -13.55 -2.21
C PRO A 354 10.88 -13.50 -0.74
N ILE A 355 11.49 -12.55 -0.02
CA ILE A 355 11.03 -12.07 1.28
C ILE A 355 10.85 -10.54 1.24
N SER A 356 9.68 -10.06 1.64
CA SER A 356 9.39 -8.63 1.78
C SER A 356 9.29 -8.19 3.24
N ILE A 357 9.49 -6.89 3.49
CA ILE A 357 9.23 -6.25 4.78
C ILE A 357 8.07 -5.29 4.62
N ARG A 358 7.00 -5.45 5.40
CA ARG A 358 5.98 -4.40 5.53
C ARG A 358 6.42 -3.38 6.55
N LEU A 359 6.57 -2.12 6.15
CA LEU A 359 7.15 -1.05 6.97
C LEU A 359 6.19 0.14 7.11
N SER A 360 6.02 0.64 8.34
CA SER A 360 5.38 1.94 8.56
C SER A 360 6.37 3.05 8.24
N CYS A 361 6.15 3.76 7.14
CA CYS A 361 7.08 4.78 6.66
C CYS A 361 6.87 6.17 7.28
N HIS A 362 5.83 6.31 8.11
CA HIS A 362 5.51 7.54 8.83
C HIS A 362 4.60 7.19 10.01
N ASP A 363 4.86 7.73 11.21
CA ASP A 363 4.05 7.44 12.41
C ASP A 363 2.88 8.43 12.61
N TRP A 364 2.89 9.53 11.85
CA TRP A 364 1.83 10.57 11.83
C TRP A 364 1.59 11.24 13.17
N THR A 365 2.60 11.20 14.04
CA THR A 365 2.59 11.76 15.38
C THR A 365 3.91 12.47 15.63
N ASP A 366 3.88 13.63 16.28
CA ASP A 366 5.08 14.39 16.61
C ASP A 366 6.08 13.54 17.42
N GLY A 367 7.35 13.59 17.03
CA GLY A 367 8.41 12.77 17.63
C GLY A 367 8.43 11.31 17.18
N GLY A 368 7.53 10.88 16.29
CA GLY A 368 7.56 9.57 15.66
C GLY A 368 8.46 9.48 14.43
N ASN A 369 8.52 8.30 13.83
CA ASN A 369 9.28 8.08 12.60
C ASN A 369 8.71 8.88 11.43
N THR A 370 9.63 9.40 10.63
CA THR A 370 9.44 10.16 9.40
C THR A 370 9.83 9.31 8.17
N PRO A 371 9.58 9.77 6.93
CA PRO A 371 9.99 9.05 5.72
C PRO A 371 11.51 8.92 5.60
N GLU A 372 12.28 9.84 6.19
CA GLU A 372 13.73 9.77 6.29
C GLU A 372 14.16 8.62 7.19
N ASP A 373 13.53 8.46 8.36
CA ASP A 373 13.79 7.34 9.27
C ASP A 373 13.44 5.99 8.60
N ALA A 374 12.32 5.96 7.88
CA ALA A 374 11.91 4.78 7.12
C ALA A 374 12.91 4.39 6.03
N ALA A 375 13.53 5.36 5.35
CA ALA A 375 14.56 5.11 4.36
C ALA A 375 15.84 4.50 4.99
N ILE A 376 16.22 4.94 6.20
CA ILE A 376 17.31 4.33 6.97
C ILE A 376 16.99 2.87 7.28
N PHE A 377 15.79 2.57 7.78
CA PHE A 377 15.39 1.19 8.08
C PHE A 377 15.31 0.32 6.81
N ALA A 378 14.78 0.87 5.72
CA ALA A 378 14.73 0.17 4.44
C ALA A 378 16.13 -0.20 3.93
N ALA A 379 17.11 0.70 4.09
CA ALA A 379 18.52 0.42 3.76
C ALA A 379 19.08 -0.71 4.64
N MET A 380 18.85 -0.67 5.95
CA MET A 380 19.30 -1.73 6.86
C MET A 380 18.67 -3.10 6.54
N PHE A 381 17.39 -3.14 6.18
CA PHE A 381 16.74 -4.39 5.75
C PHE A 381 17.24 -4.87 4.39
N LYS A 382 17.48 -3.95 3.44
CA LYS A 382 18.12 -4.27 2.14
C LYS A 382 19.48 -4.93 2.37
N GLU A 383 20.33 -4.32 3.19
CA GLU A 383 21.65 -4.87 3.54
C GLU A 383 21.57 -6.23 4.22
N ALA A 384 20.54 -6.46 5.03
CA ALA A 384 20.29 -7.75 5.66
C ALA A 384 19.75 -8.83 4.70
N GLY A 385 19.37 -8.47 3.47
CA GLY A 385 18.90 -9.39 2.43
C GLY A 385 17.39 -9.37 2.16
N ALA A 386 16.68 -8.30 2.51
CA ALA A 386 15.29 -8.10 2.08
C ALA A 386 15.24 -7.86 0.56
N ASP A 387 14.24 -8.48 -0.09
CA ASP A 387 14.09 -8.39 -1.54
C ASP A 387 13.22 -7.21 -1.96
N LEU A 388 12.32 -6.77 -1.09
CA LEU A 388 11.31 -5.76 -1.37
C LEU A 388 10.77 -5.11 -0.08
N ILE A 389 10.38 -3.84 -0.14
CA ILE A 389 9.69 -3.14 0.96
C ILE A 389 8.23 -2.83 0.59
N ASP A 390 7.27 -3.31 1.39
CA ASP A 390 5.86 -2.87 1.33
C ASP A 390 5.66 -1.62 2.19
N CYS A 391 5.41 -0.49 1.52
CA CYS A 391 5.48 0.84 2.10
C CYS A 391 4.12 1.30 2.62
N SER A 392 3.83 1.02 3.89
CA SER A 392 2.63 1.47 4.59
C SER A 392 2.92 2.67 5.53
N SER A 393 2.00 3.03 6.43
CA SER A 393 2.22 4.05 7.45
C SER A 393 1.25 3.91 8.63
N GLY A 394 1.57 4.59 9.73
CA GLY A 394 0.67 4.82 10.85
C GLY A 394 0.40 3.62 11.73
N GLN A 395 -0.67 3.75 12.50
CA GLN A 395 -1.20 2.88 13.54
C GLN A 395 -0.25 2.57 14.71
N VAL A 396 0.90 3.23 14.77
CA VAL A 396 1.85 3.17 15.89
C VAL A 396 1.25 3.82 17.13
N SER A 397 0.59 4.96 16.96
CA SER A 397 -0.05 5.71 18.03
C SER A 397 -1.52 6.00 17.69
N LYS A 398 -2.38 6.09 18.71
CA LYS A 398 -3.78 6.55 18.55
C LYS A 398 -3.93 8.05 18.47
N GLN A 399 -2.85 8.80 18.67
CA GLN A 399 -2.81 10.25 18.48
C GLN A 399 -2.44 10.65 17.04
N GLU A 400 -2.28 9.67 16.15
CA GLU A 400 -1.89 9.91 14.77
C GLU A 400 -2.88 10.83 14.02
N LYS A 401 -2.33 11.64 13.11
CA LYS A 401 -3.12 12.52 12.23
C LYS A 401 -2.71 12.32 10.76
N PRO A 402 -3.07 11.18 10.14
CA PRO A 402 -2.74 10.93 8.74
C PRO A 402 -3.38 11.95 7.82
N VAL A 403 -2.61 12.45 6.85
CA VAL A 403 -3.12 13.34 5.81
C VAL A 403 -3.56 12.48 4.63
N TYR A 404 -4.85 12.16 4.59
CA TYR A 404 -5.42 11.35 3.52
C TYR A 404 -5.53 12.14 2.21
N GLY A 405 -5.27 11.45 1.11
CA GLY A 405 -5.37 11.98 -0.24
C GLY A 405 -5.21 10.86 -1.27
N ARG A 406 -5.36 11.22 -2.55
CA ARG A 406 -5.07 10.30 -3.65
C ARG A 406 -3.62 9.84 -3.54
N LEU A 407 -3.41 8.52 -3.49
CA LEU A 407 -2.08 7.91 -3.46
C LEU A 407 -1.19 8.36 -2.29
N PHE A 408 -1.78 8.71 -1.13
CA PHE A 408 -1.08 9.42 -0.06
C PHE A 408 0.19 8.73 0.51
N GLN A 409 0.33 7.40 0.38
CA GLN A 409 1.55 6.69 0.81
C GLN A 409 2.51 6.36 -0.36
N THR A 410 2.10 6.57 -1.61
CA THR A 410 2.97 6.35 -2.78
C THR A 410 4.28 7.14 -2.69
N PRO A 411 4.34 8.38 -2.15
CA PRO A 411 5.60 9.09 -1.95
C PRO A 411 6.62 8.35 -1.08
N PHE A 412 6.18 7.50 -0.15
CA PHE A 412 7.09 6.69 0.68
C PHE A 412 7.74 5.59 -0.14
N SER A 413 6.94 4.88 -0.94
CA SER A 413 7.44 3.88 -1.91
C SER A 413 8.39 4.51 -2.91
N ASP A 414 8.03 5.67 -3.46
CA ASP A 414 8.86 6.40 -4.41
C ASP A 414 10.23 6.76 -3.82
N LYS A 415 10.24 7.31 -2.60
CA LYS A 415 11.48 7.64 -1.88
C LYS A 415 12.35 6.40 -1.68
N ILE A 416 11.80 5.34 -1.09
CA ILE A 416 12.57 4.12 -0.79
C ILE A 416 13.09 3.48 -2.07
N ARG A 417 12.24 3.33 -3.09
CA ARG A 417 12.63 2.72 -4.36
C ARG A 417 13.78 3.46 -5.03
N ASN A 418 13.66 4.78 -5.12
CA ASN A 418 14.54 5.59 -5.94
C ASN A 418 15.76 6.15 -5.19
N GLU A 419 15.71 6.32 -3.87
CA GLU A 419 16.87 6.76 -3.07
C GLU A 419 17.66 5.59 -2.48
N ILE A 420 17.01 4.46 -2.14
CA ILE A 420 17.68 3.28 -1.54
C ILE A 420 17.98 2.20 -2.59
N GLY A 421 17.24 2.18 -3.71
CA GLY A 421 17.45 1.21 -4.77
C GLY A 421 17.04 -0.21 -4.37
N ILE A 422 15.91 -0.38 -3.69
CA ILE A 422 15.26 -1.66 -3.40
C ILE A 422 13.85 -1.63 -4.01
N PRO A 423 13.37 -2.72 -4.62
CA PRO A 423 11.99 -2.76 -5.11
C PRO A 423 10.97 -2.48 -4.01
N THR A 424 9.81 -1.93 -4.40
CA THR A 424 8.76 -1.58 -3.45
C THR A 424 7.35 -1.98 -3.90
N ILE A 425 6.50 -2.24 -2.92
CA ILE A 425 5.04 -2.25 -3.07
C ILE A 425 4.51 -0.89 -2.59
N ALA A 426 3.74 -0.21 -3.44
CA ALA A 426 2.93 0.92 -3.02
C ALA A 426 1.54 0.46 -2.57
N VAL A 427 1.04 1.01 -1.47
CA VAL A 427 -0.30 0.77 -0.93
C VAL A 427 -0.94 2.08 -0.50
N GLY A 428 -2.25 2.08 -0.21
CA GLY A 428 -2.94 3.26 0.35
C GLY A 428 -3.66 4.09 -0.71
N ALA A 429 -5.00 4.01 -0.71
CA ALA A 429 -5.90 4.72 -1.62
C ALA A 429 -5.66 4.44 -3.12
N ILE A 430 -5.18 3.23 -3.46
CA ILE A 430 -5.18 2.70 -4.83
C ILE A 430 -6.53 2.00 -5.05
N SER A 431 -7.33 2.50 -5.98
CA SER A 431 -8.72 2.06 -6.18
C SER A 431 -9.11 1.84 -7.65
N GLU A 432 -8.26 2.26 -8.59
CA GLU A 432 -8.53 2.25 -10.03
C GLU A 432 -7.31 1.78 -10.81
N ALA A 433 -7.51 1.22 -12.01
CA ALA A 433 -6.46 0.85 -12.95
C ALA A 433 -5.48 2.01 -13.20
N ASP A 434 -6.04 3.20 -13.37
CA ASP A 434 -5.30 4.42 -13.66
C ASP A 434 -4.34 4.82 -12.53
N HIS A 435 -4.69 4.51 -11.28
CA HIS A 435 -3.79 4.69 -10.13
C HIS A 435 -2.60 3.74 -10.24
N ALA A 436 -2.85 2.43 -10.40
CA ALA A 436 -1.80 1.43 -10.46
C ALA A 436 -0.87 1.64 -11.67
N ASN A 437 -1.44 1.89 -12.85
CA ASN A 437 -0.67 2.21 -14.06
C ASN A 437 0.19 3.46 -13.85
N SER A 438 -0.36 4.53 -13.28
CA SER A 438 0.40 5.76 -13.04
C SER A 438 1.58 5.55 -12.08
N ILE A 439 1.40 4.78 -11.01
CA ILE A 439 2.44 4.50 -10.02
C ILE A 439 3.59 3.72 -10.66
N ILE A 440 3.27 2.61 -11.33
CA ILE A 440 4.25 1.71 -11.92
C ILE A 440 4.97 2.39 -13.09
N ALA A 441 4.22 3.03 -13.98
CA ALA A 441 4.78 3.75 -15.12
C ALA A 441 5.72 4.88 -14.67
N ALA A 442 5.36 5.63 -13.63
CA ALA A 442 6.23 6.71 -13.14
C ALA A 442 7.47 6.22 -12.38
N GLY A 443 7.66 4.90 -12.19
CA GLY A 443 8.80 4.35 -11.46
C GLY A 443 8.71 4.61 -9.95
N ARG A 444 7.50 4.76 -9.41
CA ARG A 444 7.27 5.03 -7.97
C ARG A 444 7.11 3.76 -7.14
N ALA A 445 6.83 2.63 -7.79
CA ALA A 445 6.77 1.30 -7.20
C ALA A 445 6.92 0.23 -8.28
N ASP A 446 7.26 -0.99 -7.88
CA ASP A 446 7.34 -2.14 -8.78
C ASP A 446 6.05 -2.96 -8.77
N LEU A 447 5.31 -2.90 -7.65
CA LEU A 447 4.04 -3.56 -7.39
C LEU A 447 3.05 -2.60 -6.72
N CYS A 448 1.75 -2.84 -6.87
CA CYS A 448 0.68 -2.08 -6.23
C CYS A 448 -0.22 -3.00 -5.40
N ALA A 449 -0.28 -2.77 -4.09
CA ALA A 449 -1.18 -3.45 -3.19
C ALA A 449 -2.53 -2.75 -3.10
N VAL A 450 -3.59 -3.52 -3.33
CA VAL A 450 -4.98 -3.06 -3.34
C VAL A 450 -5.74 -3.82 -2.27
N ALA A 451 -6.31 -3.09 -1.31
CA ALA A 451 -6.99 -3.63 -0.14
C ALA A 451 -8.53 -3.57 -0.31
N ARG A 452 -9.17 -2.54 0.23
CA ARG A 452 -10.63 -2.32 0.24
C ARG A 452 -11.34 -2.58 -1.12
N PRO A 453 -10.78 -2.19 -2.28
CA PRO A 453 -11.42 -2.52 -3.56
C PRO A 453 -11.55 -4.04 -3.78
N HIS A 454 -10.58 -4.86 -3.37
CA HIS A 454 -10.71 -6.32 -3.42
C HIS A 454 -11.72 -6.89 -2.41
N LEU A 455 -12.03 -6.18 -1.31
CA LEU A 455 -13.12 -6.57 -0.41
C LEU A 455 -14.48 -6.38 -1.09
N ALA A 456 -14.66 -5.24 -1.76
CA ALA A 456 -15.90 -4.90 -2.47
C ALA A 456 -16.08 -5.69 -3.77
N ASP A 457 -14.99 -6.00 -4.46
CA ASP A 457 -14.98 -6.67 -5.75
C ASP A 457 -13.86 -7.72 -5.80
N PRO A 458 -14.17 -9.02 -5.65
CA PRO A 458 -13.14 -10.06 -5.71
C PRO A 458 -12.46 -10.15 -7.09
N ALA A 459 -13.13 -9.71 -8.17
CA ALA A 459 -12.60 -9.71 -9.52
C ALA A 459 -12.10 -8.33 -9.96
N TRP A 460 -11.74 -7.47 -9.00
CA TRP A 460 -11.34 -6.08 -9.23
C TRP A 460 -10.33 -5.92 -10.36
N ALA A 461 -9.26 -6.73 -10.42
CA ALA A 461 -8.25 -6.60 -11.48
C ALA A 461 -8.83 -6.89 -12.88
N LEU A 462 -9.66 -7.94 -13.02
CA LEU A 462 -10.33 -8.28 -14.28
C LEU A 462 -11.34 -7.20 -14.69
N HIS A 463 -12.11 -6.67 -13.74
CA HIS A 463 -13.09 -5.62 -14.00
C HIS A 463 -12.41 -4.29 -14.36
N GLU A 464 -11.31 -3.95 -13.70
CA GLU A 464 -10.50 -2.76 -14.04
C GLU A 464 -9.88 -2.85 -15.43
N ALA A 465 -9.40 -4.03 -15.85
CA ALA A 465 -8.96 -4.27 -17.23
C ALA A 465 -10.08 -3.99 -18.23
N ALA A 466 -11.28 -4.51 -17.97
CA ALA A 466 -12.44 -4.31 -18.83
C ALA A 466 -12.88 -2.82 -18.87
N LYS A 467 -12.86 -2.11 -17.74
CA LYS A 467 -13.20 -0.67 -17.65
C LYS A 467 -12.29 0.21 -18.50
N ILE A 468 -10.99 -0.11 -18.57
CA ILE A 468 -10.05 0.60 -19.45
C ILE A 468 -10.08 0.07 -20.89
N GLY A 469 -10.97 -0.86 -21.24
CA GLY A 469 -11.11 -1.42 -22.58
C GLY A 469 -10.01 -2.41 -22.98
N LEU A 470 -9.36 -3.06 -22.01
CA LEU A 470 -8.33 -4.07 -22.24
C LEU A 470 -8.94 -5.47 -22.23
N THR A 471 -9.29 -5.97 -23.41
CA THR A 471 -10.00 -7.25 -23.58
C THR A 471 -9.08 -8.47 -23.67
N SER A 472 -7.77 -8.27 -23.78
CA SER A 472 -6.75 -9.31 -23.92
C SER A 472 -6.40 -10.03 -22.61
N ILE A 473 -6.86 -9.52 -21.46
CA ILE A 473 -6.64 -10.17 -20.17
C ILE A 473 -7.46 -11.48 -20.10
N PRO A 474 -6.82 -12.64 -19.88
CA PRO A 474 -7.54 -13.90 -19.79
C PRO A 474 -8.34 -13.95 -18.49
N TRP A 475 -9.62 -14.32 -18.60
CA TRP A 475 -10.46 -14.69 -17.47
C TRP A 475 -10.40 -16.21 -17.28
N PRO A 476 -10.74 -16.75 -16.08
CA PRO A 476 -11.00 -18.17 -15.92
C PRO A 476 -11.95 -18.68 -17.01
N LYS A 477 -11.67 -19.85 -17.59
CA LYS A 477 -12.42 -20.40 -18.74
C LYS A 477 -13.93 -20.51 -18.46
N GLN A 478 -14.25 -20.78 -17.20
CA GLN A 478 -15.61 -20.89 -16.66
C GLN A 478 -16.37 -19.56 -16.64
N TYR A 479 -15.67 -18.41 -16.70
CA TYR A 479 -16.25 -17.06 -16.60
C TYR A 479 -16.36 -16.34 -17.95
N LEU A 480 -16.03 -16.99 -19.07
CA LEU A 480 -15.96 -16.34 -20.38
C LEU A 480 -17.31 -15.77 -20.86
N SER A 481 -18.44 -16.44 -20.57
CA SER A 481 -19.77 -15.90 -20.89
C SER A 481 -20.06 -14.61 -20.12
N GLY A 482 -19.65 -14.55 -18.84
CA GLY A 482 -19.74 -13.36 -18.00
C GLY A 482 -18.85 -12.22 -18.49
N LYS A 483 -17.61 -12.53 -18.92
CA LYS A 483 -16.67 -11.57 -19.52
C LYS A 483 -17.31 -10.80 -20.68
N ILE A 484 -17.85 -11.54 -21.65
CA ILE A 484 -18.45 -10.96 -22.87
C ILE A 484 -19.60 -10.02 -22.50
N GLN A 485 -20.48 -10.45 -21.59
CA GLN A 485 -21.60 -9.63 -21.14
C GLN A 485 -21.13 -8.35 -20.43
N TYR A 486 -20.16 -8.48 -19.52
CA TYR A 486 -19.61 -7.36 -18.75
C TYR A 486 -18.95 -6.31 -19.66
N GLU A 487 -18.06 -6.76 -20.56
CA GLU A 487 -17.37 -5.89 -21.53
C GLU A 487 -18.37 -5.19 -22.47
N THR A 488 -19.41 -5.90 -22.94
CA THR A 488 -20.46 -5.32 -23.79
C THR A 488 -21.25 -4.23 -23.07
N ASN A 489 -21.58 -4.46 -21.79
CA ASN A 489 -22.33 -3.48 -21.00
C ASN A 489 -21.51 -2.21 -20.75
N LEU A 490 -20.20 -2.35 -20.47
CA LEU A 490 -19.30 -1.21 -20.34
C LEU A 490 -19.20 -0.41 -21.65
N ALA A 491 -19.06 -1.09 -22.78
CA ALA A 491 -19.03 -0.42 -24.10
C ALA A 491 -20.33 0.35 -24.37
N ARG A 492 -21.50 -0.24 -24.08
CA ARG A 492 -22.80 0.43 -24.20
C ARG A 492 -22.89 1.67 -23.29
N ALA A 493 -22.48 1.53 -22.03
CA ALA A 493 -22.49 2.65 -21.09
C ALA A 493 -21.58 3.79 -21.54
N ALA A 494 -20.40 3.49 -22.09
CA ALA A 494 -19.49 4.49 -22.65
C ALA A 494 -20.09 5.22 -23.86
N THR A 495 -20.83 4.54 -24.74
CA THR A 495 -21.51 5.17 -25.88
C THR A 495 -22.73 6.02 -25.51
N ALA A 496 -23.36 5.72 -24.37
CA ALA A 496 -24.55 6.44 -23.89
C ALA A 496 -24.22 7.69 -23.07
N ALA A 497 -22.97 7.85 -22.63
CA ALA A 497 -22.54 9.04 -21.90
C ALA A 497 -22.47 10.24 -22.88
N PRO A 498 -23.16 11.37 -22.61
CA PRO A 498 -23.04 12.55 -23.44
C PRO A 498 -21.58 13.03 -23.43
N ALA A 499 -21.06 13.39 -24.61
CA ALA A 499 -19.76 14.04 -24.72
C ALA A 499 -19.78 15.31 -23.84
N LYS A 500 -19.01 15.29 -22.76
CA LYS A 500 -18.84 16.44 -21.85
C LYS A 500 -17.71 17.32 -22.30
#